data_AF-A0AAW3YRT5-F1
#
_entry.id   AF-A0AAW3YRT5-F1
#
_cell.length_a   1.000
_cell.length_b   1.000
_cell.length_c   1.000
_cell.angle_alpha   90.00
_cell.angle_beta   90.00
_cell.angle_gamma   90.00
#
_symmetry.space_group_name_H-M   'P 1'
#
loop_
_entity.id
_entity.type
_entity.pdbx_description
1 polymer ?
#
loop_
_entity_poly.entity_id
_entity_poly.type
_entity_poly.pdbx_seq_one_letter_code
_entity_poly.pdbx_strand_id
1 'polypeptide(L)'
;LQDTNRDIKISELEKKGRLVLFNLENGHEPKNQKEGEQWLSILEENKKAKTIPQKRLETFIERLKVFLNKILRKGREFSLEGL
;
A
#
# COMPACT_ATOMS: atom_id res chain seq x y z
N LEU A 1 -10.03 -7.63 32.66
CA LEU A 1 -9.15 -7.41 31.49
C LEU A 1 -8.49 -6.06 31.68
N GLN A 2 -7.18 -6.02 31.97
CA GLN A 2 -6.44 -4.77 32.09
C GLN A 2 -6.26 -4.20 30.68
N ASP A 3 -7.20 -3.33 30.29
CA ASP A 3 -7.06 -2.45 29.14
C ASP A 3 -5.92 -1.48 29.44
N THR A 4 -4.72 -1.93 29.14
CA THR A 4 -3.53 -1.12 29.26
C THR A 4 -3.62 -0.14 28.10
N ASN A 5 -4.32 0.98 28.33
CA ASN A 5 -4.24 2.23 27.58
C ASN A 5 -2.80 2.76 27.68
N ARG A 6 -1.84 2.00 27.16
CA ARG A 6 -0.61 2.57 26.65
C ARG A 6 -1.09 3.38 25.46
N ASP A 7 -1.14 4.68 25.66
CA ASP A 7 -1.11 5.67 24.59
C ASP A 7 0.19 5.42 23.81
N ILE A 8 0.19 4.36 22.99
CA ILE A 8 1.23 4.15 22.01
C ILE A 8 0.97 5.29 21.04
N LYS A 9 1.76 6.36 21.15
CA LYS A 9 1.75 7.48 20.19
C LYS A 9 2.23 6.96 18.85
N ILE A 10 1.40 6.14 18.21
CA ILE A 10 1.57 5.65 16.86
C ILE A 10 1.26 6.84 15.97
N SER A 11 2.26 7.29 15.22
CA SER A 11 2.11 8.35 14.24
C SER A 11 0.99 8.01 13.27
N GLU A 12 0.24 9.03 12.82
CA GLU A 12 -0.81 8.84 11.80
C GLU A 12 -0.27 8.14 10.53
N LEU A 13 1.01 8.36 10.21
CA LEU A 13 1.71 7.66 9.15
C LEU A 13 1.74 6.13 9.37
N GLU A 14 2.06 5.68 10.58
CA GLU A 14 2.12 4.26 10.92
C GLU A 14 0.73 3.62 10.94
N LYS A 15 -0.30 4.34 11.43
CA LYS A 15 -1.69 3.87 11.36
C LYS A 15 -2.11 3.64 9.90
N LYS A 16 -1.83 4.60 9.01
CA LYS A 16 -2.12 4.46 7.58
C LYS A 16 -1.35 3.30 6.94
N GLY A 17 -0.06 3.16 7.26
CA GLY A 17 0.77 2.06 6.77
C GLY A 17 0.25 0.68 7.19
N ARG A 18 -0.12 0.53 8.48
CA ARG A 18 -0.70 -0.70 9.01
C ARG A 18 -2.05 -1.03 8.37
N LEU A 19 -2.90 -0.03 8.13
CA LEU A 19 -4.19 -0.23 7.46
C LEU A 19 -4.02 -0.70 6.02
N VAL A 20 -3.12 -0.09 5.26
CA VAL A 20 -2.83 -0.51 3.88
C VAL A 20 -2.30 -1.94 3.84
N LEU A 21 -1.36 -2.27 4.73
CA LEU A 21 -0.85 -3.64 4.84
C LEU A 21 -1.94 -4.65 5.19
N PHE A 22 -2.79 -4.33 6.18
CA PHE A 22 -3.91 -5.17 6.56
C PHE A 22 -4.85 -5.45 5.38
N ASN A 23 -5.18 -4.43 4.58
CA ASN A 23 -5.99 -4.60 3.38
C ASN A 23 -5.32 -5.56 2.39
N LEU A 24 -4.05 -5.34 2.06
CA LEU A 24 -3.30 -6.17 1.11
C LEU A 24 -3.12 -7.62 1.60
N GLU A 25 -2.99 -7.82 2.90
CA GLU A 25 -2.89 -9.14 3.53
C GLU A 25 -4.19 -9.93 3.45
N ASN A 26 -5.32 -9.24 3.53
CA ASN A 26 -6.65 -9.82 3.34
C ASN A 26 -7.05 -9.94 1.85
N GLY A 27 -6.13 -9.65 0.92
CA GLY A 27 -6.38 -9.75 -0.51
C GLY A 27 -7.16 -8.57 -1.10
N HIS A 28 -7.33 -7.47 -0.36
CA HIS A 28 -7.90 -6.25 -0.92
C HIS A 28 -6.86 -5.53 -1.78
N GLU A 29 -7.17 -5.42 -3.07
CA GLU A 29 -6.38 -4.66 -4.03
C GLU A 29 -6.92 -3.22 -4.15
N PRO A 30 -6.07 -2.26 -4.56
CA PRO A 30 -6.53 -0.91 -4.83
C PRO A 30 -7.52 -0.89 -6.00
N LYS A 31 -8.58 -0.10 -5.88
CA LYS A 31 -9.69 -0.01 -6.85
C LYS A 31 -9.27 0.58 -8.19
N ASN A 32 -8.24 1.42 -8.19
CA ASN A 32 -7.73 2.10 -9.38
C ASN A 32 -6.26 2.49 -9.20
N GLN A 33 -5.64 2.97 -10.28
CA GLN A 33 -4.25 3.40 -10.29
C GLN A 33 -3.96 4.45 -9.20
N LYS A 34 -4.80 5.48 -9.08
CA LYS A 34 -4.61 6.58 -8.13
C LYS A 34 -4.58 6.09 -6.68
N GLU A 35 -5.49 5.19 -6.32
CA GLU A 35 -5.53 4.57 -5.00
C GLU A 35 -4.29 3.71 -4.75
N GLY A 36 -3.85 2.95 -5.76
CA GLY A 36 -2.62 2.17 -5.67
C GLY A 36 -1.36 3.02 -5.53
N GLU A 37 -1.26 4.15 -6.23
CA GLU A 37 -0.15 5.10 -6.09
C GLU A 37 -0.15 5.73 -4.69
N GLN A 38 -1.33 6.07 -4.15
CA GLN A 38 -1.45 6.58 -2.79
C GLN A 38 -1.00 5.54 -1.74
N TRP A 39 -1.43 4.28 -1.90
CA TRP A 39 -1.01 3.19 -1.02
C TRP A 39 0.50 2.96 -1.10
N LEU A 40 1.09 3.04 -2.31
CA LEU A 40 2.52 2.92 -2.51
C LEU A 40 3.28 4.01 -1.75
N SER A 41 2.85 5.27 -1.87
CA SER A 41 3.47 6.41 -1.16
C SER A 41 3.45 6.19 0.35
N ILE A 42 2.30 5.78 0.90
CA ILE A 42 2.15 5.53 2.34
C ILE A 42 3.14 4.44 2.81
N LEU A 43 3.27 3.34 2.05
CA LEU A 43 4.18 2.26 2.41
C LEU A 43 5.66 2.68 2.31
N GLU A 44 6.02 3.45 1.28
CA GLU A 44 7.39 3.99 1.12
C GLU A 44 7.74 5.00 2.23
N GLU A 45 6.82 5.88 2.61
CA GLU A 45 7.00 6.81 3.72
C GLU A 45 7.16 6.07 5.06
N ASN A 46 6.39 5.01 5.29
CA ASN A 46 6.56 4.14 6.45
C ASN A 46 7.91 3.40 6.44
N LYS A 47 8.37 2.96 5.26
CA LYS A 47 9.69 2.35 5.10
C LYS A 47 10.81 3.31 5.50
N LYS A 48 10.70 4.59 5.09
CA LYS A 48 11.64 5.66 5.45
C LYS A 48 11.60 5.97 6.95
N ALA A 49 10.40 6.03 7.53
CA ALA A 49 10.19 6.30 8.95
C ALA A 49 10.58 5.11 9.86
N LYS A 50 10.83 3.92 9.28
CA LYS A 50 11.15 2.66 10.00
C LYS A 50 10.11 2.30 11.08
N THR A 51 8.87 2.71 10.88
CA THR A 51 7.72 2.49 11.78
C THR A 51 7.16 1.08 11.67
N ILE A 52 7.44 0.39 10.56
CA ILE A 52 6.92 -0.95 10.25
C ILE A 52 8.08 -1.86 9.80
N PRO A 53 8.03 -3.18 10.08
CA PRO A 53 9.06 -4.12 9.64
C PRO A 53 9.30 -4.07 8.12
N GLN A 54 10.54 -3.78 7.72
CA GLN A 54 10.92 -3.56 6.31
C GLN A 54 10.62 -4.77 5.42
N LYS A 55 10.94 -5.99 5.89
CA LYS A 55 10.72 -7.22 5.12
C LYS A 55 9.25 -7.42 4.72
N ARG A 56 8.32 -7.05 5.62
CA ARG A 56 6.88 -7.10 5.34
C ARG A 56 6.52 -6.02 4.33
N LEU A 57 6.94 -4.78 4.57
CA LEU A 57 6.71 -3.64 3.68
C LEU A 57 7.18 -3.91 2.24
N GLU A 58 8.40 -4.41 2.06
CA GLU A 58 8.99 -4.63 0.74
C GLU A 58 8.20 -5.64 -0.09
N THR A 59 7.77 -6.73 0.53
CA THR A 59 6.94 -7.76 -0.13
C THR A 59 5.64 -7.16 -0.69
N PHE A 60 4.98 -6.31 0.10
CA PHE A 60 3.73 -5.68 -0.31
C PHE A 60 3.93 -4.54 -1.31
N ILE A 61 5.01 -3.77 -1.17
CA ILE A 61 5.41 -2.73 -2.13
C ILE A 61 5.66 -3.35 -3.51
N GLU A 62 6.37 -4.48 -3.59
CA GLU A 62 6.59 -5.19 -4.87
C GLU A 62 5.28 -5.68 -5.48
N ARG A 63 4.41 -6.32 -4.69
CA ARG A 63 3.07 -6.73 -5.14
C ARG A 63 2.27 -5.56 -5.71
N LEU A 64 2.28 -4.42 -5.02
CA LEU A 64 1.56 -3.22 -5.44
C LEU A 64 2.11 -2.63 -6.74
N LYS A 65 3.45 -2.59 -6.89
CA LYS A 65 4.11 -2.15 -8.13
C LYS A 65 3.75 -3.05 -9.32
N VAL A 66 3.70 -4.36 -9.12
CA VAL A 66 3.27 -5.32 -10.15
C VAL A 66 1.80 -5.08 -10.54
N PHE A 67 0.92 -4.85 -9.57
CA PHE A 67 -0.48 -4.53 -9.83
C PHE A 67 -0.65 -3.23 -10.62
N LEU A 68 0.03 -2.16 -10.21
CA LEU A 68 0.01 -0.87 -10.91
C LEU A 68 0.53 -1.00 -12.36
N ASN A 69 1.60 -1.77 -12.57
CA ASN A 69 2.14 -2.02 -13.91
C ASN A 69 1.14 -2.77 -14.81
N LYS A 70 0.39 -3.75 -14.26
CA LYS A 70 -0.67 -4.45 -15.02
C LYS A 70 -1.79 -3.50 -15.45
N ILE A 71 -2.22 -2.59 -14.59
CA ILE A 71 -3.26 -1.59 -14.91
C ILE A 71 -2.76 -0.63 -15.99
N LEU A 72 -1.52 -0.13 -15.86
CA LEU A 72 -0.91 0.77 -16.83
C LEU A 72 -0.76 0.15 -18.23
N ARG A 73 -0.36 -1.13 -18.30
CA ARG A 73 -0.27 -1.85 -19.58
C ARG A 73 -1.63 -2.03 -20.24
N LYS A 74 -2.65 -2.46 -19.47
CA LYS A 74 -4.03 -2.53 -19.98
C LYS A 74 -4.51 -1.19 -20.52
N GLY A 75 -4.29 -0.10 -19.78
CA GLY A 75 -4.68 1.25 -20.23
C GLY A 75 -4.03 1.68 -21.55
N ARG A 76 -2.78 1.26 -21.82
CA ARG A 76 -2.11 1.50 -23.10
C ARG A 76 -2.63 0.62 -24.24
N GLU A 77 -2.94 -0.65 -23.99
CA GLU A 77 -3.49 -1.55 -25.02
C GLU A 77 -4.85 -1.04 -25.53
N PHE A 78 -5.73 -0.57 -24.64
CA PHE A 78 -6.99 0.06 -25.04
C PHE A 78 -6.84 1.35 -25.86
N SER A 79 -5.69 2.00 -25.83
CA SER A 79 -5.44 3.24 -26.60
C SER A 79 -4.90 2.97 -28.01
N LEU A 80 -4.50 1.72 -28.33
CA LEU A 80 -3.88 1.37 -29.62
C LEU A 80 -4.83 0.63 -30.58
N GLU A 81 -5.94 0.05 -30.11
CA GLU A 81 -6.94 -0.62 -30.97
C GLU A 81 -8.09 0.31 -31.44
N GLY A 82 -7.99 1.62 -31.18
CA GLY A 82 -9.04 2.59 -31.48
C GLY A 82 -8.76 3.54 -32.65
N LEU A 83 -7.85 3.20 -33.58
CA LEU A 83 -7.45 4.06 -34.70
C LEU A 83 -7.59 3.37 -36.04
#